data_AF-R7PRU5-F1
#
_entry.id   AF-R7PRU5-F1
#
_cell.length_a   1.000
_cell.length_b   1.000
_cell.length_c   1.000
_cell.angle_alpha   90.00
_cell.angle_beta   90.00
_cell.angle_gamma   90.00
#
_symmetry.space_group_name_H-M   'P 1'
#
loop_
_entity.id
_entity.type
_entity.pdbx_description
1 polymer ?
#
loop_
_entity_poly.entity_id
_entity_poly.type
_entity_poly.pdbx_seq_one_letter_code
_entity_poly.pdbx_strand_id
1 'polypeptide(L)'
;METDKNTSSKTKALRDSYEKNKYDIDSYLKHFKMENNQIGVICIVENKVGIEIFNNHSLYEKYDEMLLRSYIIDSSSSEKINISDKELENILASINSESFIKKDAVGLGKYYKISNSYGNGHILIYKNNMVHASFFKKIENPTVNNEIIKNIQNNKQTIC
;
A
#
# COMPACT_ATOMS: atom_id res chain seq x y z
N MET A 1 0.10 27.78 -36.31
CA MET A 1 -0.97 27.26 -35.45
C MET A 1 -0.36 26.10 -34.67
N GLU A 2 0.13 26.40 -33.47
CA GLU A 2 0.71 25.42 -32.56
C GLU A 2 -0.39 24.55 -31.99
N THR A 3 -0.15 23.25 -31.95
CA THR A 3 -1.02 22.25 -31.35
C THR A 3 -0.70 22.15 -29.86
N ASP A 4 -1.67 22.53 -29.02
CA ASP A 4 -1.58 22.44 -27.58
C ASP A 4 -1.28 21.01 -27.13
N LYS A 5 -0.10 20.84 -26.53
CA LYS A 5 0.29 19.63 -25.81
C LYS A 5 -0.65 19.47 -24.61
N ASN A 6 -1.55 18.50 -24.72
CA ASN A 6 -2.38 17.98 -23.65
C ASN A 6 -1.48 17.43 -22.52
N THR A 7 -1.09 18.30 -21.59
CA THR A 7 -0.30 17.97 -20.40
C THR A 7 -1.26 17.85 -19.22
N SER A 8 -1.84 16.67 -19.02
CA SER A 8 -2.50 16.39 -17.74
C SER A 8 -1.41 16.17 -16.69
N SER A 9 -1.35 17.05 -15.69
CA SER A 9 -0.39 16.88 -14.59
C SER A 9 -0.91 15.81 -13.62
N LYS A 10 -0.01 14.94 -13.14
CA LYS A 10 -0.30 13.97 -12.04
C LYS A 10 -0.92 14.65 -10.80
N THR A 11 -0.65 15.93 -10.60
CA THR A 11 -1.19 16.73 -9.49
C THR A 11 -2.69 17.01 -9.63
N LYS A 12 -3.24 17.14 -10.84
CA LYS A 12 -4.69 17.28 -11.04
C LYS A 12 -5.42 15.98 -10.67
N ALA A 13 -4.88 14.83 -11.05
CA ALA A 13 -5.47 13.53 -10.70
C ALA A 13 -5.49 13.28 -9.17
N LEU A 14 -4.44 13.69 -8.44
CA LEU A 14 -4.40 13.62 -6.98
C LEU A 14 -5.42 14.56 -6.33
N ARG A 15 -5.57 15.78 -6.85
CA ARG A 15 -6.56 16.75 -6.35
C ARG A 15 -8.00 16.32 -6.62
N ASP A 16 -8.26 15.81 -7.83
CA ASP A 16 -9.57 15.30 -8.21
C ASP A 16 -9.93 14.03 -7.42
N SER A 17 -8.95 13.18 -7.10
CA SER A 17 -9.13 12.05 -6.19
C SER A 17 -9.40 12.50 -4.76
N TYR A 18 -8.83 13.62 -4.31
CA TYR A 18 -9.13 14.21 -3.00
C TYR A 18 -10.58 14.69 -2.91
N GLU A 19 -11.11 15.31 -3.97
CA GLU A 19 -12.47 15.86 -4.01
C GLU A 19 -13.55 14.81 -4.34
N LYS A 20 -13.21 13.68 -4.98
CA LYS A 20 -14.16 12.63 -5.40
C LYS A 20 -14.46 11.53 -4.38
N ASN A 21 -13.92 11.60 -3.15
CA ASN A 21 -14.11 10.49 -2.22
C ASN A 21 -15.54 10.42 -1.70
N LYS A 22 -16.10 9.21 -1.77
CA LYS A 22 -17.40 8.81 -1.24
C LYS A 22 -17.48 8.89 0.30
N TYR A 23 -16.35 9.15 0.95
CA TYR A 23 -16.14 9.11 2.39
C TYR A 23 -15.91 10.51 2.96
N ASP A 24 -16.62 10.86 4.03
CA ASP A 24 -16.22 11.97 4.90
C ASP A 24 -14.96 11.53 5.66
N ILE A 25 -13.79 11.78 5.05
CA ILE A 25 -12.48 11.37 5.57
C ILE A 25 -12.28 11.89 6.99
N ASP A 26 -12.70 13.13 7.26
CA ASP A 26 -12.55 13.74 8.59
C ASP A 26 -13.41 13.02 9.63
N SER A 27 -14.61 12.55 9.25
CA SER A 27 -15.42 11.69 10.10
C SER A 27 -14.75 10.35 10.39
N TYR A 28 -14.11 9.71 9.41
CA TYR A 28 -13.35 8.47 9.65
C TYR A 28 -12.19 8.68 10.63
N LEU A 29 -11.39 9.73 10.42
CA LEU A 29 -10.21 10.01 11.24
C LEU A 29 -10.54 10.32 12.69
N LYS A 30 -11.68 10.95 12.98
CA LYS A 30 -12.13 11.24 14.35
C LYS A 30 -12.26 9.98 15.23
N HIS A 31 -12.42 8.81 14.63
CA HIS A 31 -12.53 7.54 15.36
C HIS A 31 -11.17 6.91 15.64
N PHE A 32 -10.11 7.33 14.95
CA PHE A 32 -8.75 6.87 15.22
C PHE A 32 -8.15 7.67 16.37
N LYS A 33 -7.76 6.96 17.42
CA LYS A 33 -7.02 7.54 18.55
C LYS A 33 -5.66 6.89 18.59
N MET A 34 -4.62 7.73 18.59
CA MET A 34 -3.26 7.28 18.78
C MET A 34 -3.06 6.81 20.24
N GLU A 35 -2.46 5.65 20.41
CA GLU A 35 -2.11 5.10 21.71
C GLU A 35 -0.78 5.68 22.22
N ASN A 36 -0.60 5.69 23.54
CA ASN A 36 0.64 6.17 24.16
C ASN A 36 1.84 5.36 23.67
N ASN A 37 2.90 6.05 23.23
CA ASN A 37 4.13 5.45 22.68
C ASN A 37 3.92 4.59 21.42
N GLN A 38 2.79 4.71 20.73
CA GLN A 38 2.58 4.07 19.43
C GLN A 38 3.59 4.59 18.41
N ILE A 39 4.24 3.69 17.67
CA ILE A 39 5.26 4.02 16.67
C ILE A 39 4.85 3.65 15.24
N GLY A 40 3.62 3.20 15.04
CA GLY A 40 3.20 2.66 13.75
C GLY A 40 1.77 2.15 13.77
N VAL A 41 1.33 1.67 12.62
CA VAL A 41 -0.05 1.21 12.40
C VAL A 41 -0.10 0.12 11.35
N ILE A 42 -1.06 -0.78 11.50
CA ILE A 42 -1.49 -1.70 10.45
C ILE A 42 -2.83 -1.17 9.93
N CYS A 43 -2.85 -0.74 8.67
CA CYS A 43 -4.02 -0.21 8.00
C CYS A 43 -4.70 -1.32 7.18
N ILE A 44 -5.94 -1.67 7.53
CA ILE A 44 -6.78 -2.59 6.75
C ILE A 44 -7.99 -1.78 6.30
N VAL A 45 -8.02 -1.39 5.02
CA VAL A 45 -9.06 -0.52 4.45
C VAL A 45 -9.49 -1.10 3.10
N GLU A 46 -10.75 -1.53 2.99
CA GLU A 46 -11.30 -2.20 1.80
C GLU A 46 -10.39 -3.33 1.29
N ASN A 47 -9.75 -3.16 0.14
CA ASN A 47 -8.85 -4.13 -0.48
C ASN A 47 -7.36 -3.85 -0.19
N LYS A 48 -7.04 -3.06 0.83
CA LYS A 48 -5.67 -2.67 1.16
C LYS A 48 -5.29 -3.13 2.56
N VAL A 49 -4.11 -3.73 2.64
CA VAL A 49 -3.42 -4.04 3.90
C VAL A 49 -2.03 -3.41 3.81
N GLY A 50 -1.75 -2.47 4.71
CA GLY A 50 -0.45 -1.83 4.81
C GLY A 50 0.04 -1.74 6.25
N ILE A 51 1.35 -1.66 6.40
CA ILE A 51 2.05 -1.60 7.68
C ILE A 51 2.99 -0.42 7.60
N GLU A 52 2.93 0.47 8.59
CA GLU A 52 3.80 1.63 8.72
C GLU A 52 4.45 1.60 10.09
N ILE A 53 5.78 1.69 10.17
CA ILE A 53 6.53 1.72 11.43
C ILE A 53 7.58 2.83 11.36
N PHE A 54 7.59 3.69 12.37
CA PHE A 54 8.54 4.78 12.56
C PHE A 54 9.49 4.47 13.71
N ASN A 55 10.56 5.24 13.77
CA ASN A 55 11.61 5.06 14.76
C ASN A 55 11.21 5.48 16.19
N ASN A 56 10.22 6.37 16.32
CA ASN A 56 9.73 6.84 17.59
C ASN A 56 8.30 7.40 17.45
N HIS A 57 7.68 7.60 18.60
CA HIS A 57 6.31 8.10 18.72
C HIS A 57 6.13 9.48 18.09
N SER A 58 7.02 10.43 18.37
CA SER A 58 6.92 11.80 17.84
C SER A 58 6.98 11.86 16.31
N LEU A 59 7.72 10.95 15.68
CA LEU A 59 7.77 10.87 14.22
C LEU A 59 6.47 10.27 13.66
N TYR A 60 5.92 9.24 14.30
CA TYR A 60 4.63 8.68 13.92
C TYR A 60 3.50 9.71 14.09
N GLU A 61 3.41 10.36 15.26
CA GLU A 61 2.45 11.44 15.57
C GLU A 61 2.50 12.59 14.55
N LYS A 62 3.68 12.88 14.00
CA LYS A 62 3.82 13.91 12.97
C LYS A 62 3.16 13.54 11.64
N TYR A 63 3.06 12.25 11.33
CA TYR A 63 2.65 11.74 10.01
C TYR A 63 1.38 10.90 10.02
N ASP A 64 0.87 10.50 11.19
CA ASP A 64 -0.26 9.56 11.34
C ASP A 64 -1.49 10.00 10.56
N GLU A 65 -1.93 11.25 10.70
CA GLU A 65 -3.13 11.75 10.03
C GLU A 65 -2.96 11.72 8.50
N MET A 66 -1.81 12.18 8.00
CA MET A 66 -1.49 12.17 6.57
C MET A 66 -1.45 10.75 6.01
N LEU A 67 -0.89 9.80 6.77
CA LEU A 67 -0.84 8.38 6.38
C LEU A 67 -2.25 7.80 6.31
N LEU A 68 -3.03 7.93 7.39
CA LEU A 68 -4.40 7.40 7.45
C LEU A 68 -5.27 7.98 6.33
N ARG A 69 -5.16 9.29 6.06
CA ARG A 69 -5.81 9.94 4.89
C ARG A 69 -5.40 9.27 3.59
N SER A 70 -4.10 9.02 3.39
CA SER A 70 -3.61 8.35 2.18
C SER A 70 -4.22 6.96 2.00
N TYR A 71 -4.34 6.17 3.06
CA TYR A 71 -4.97 4.84 2.99
C TYR A 71 -6.46 4.90 2.64
N ILE A 72 -7.20 5.86 3.22
CA ILE A 72 -8.63 6.06 2.96
C ILE A 72 -8.85 6.53 1.51
N ILE A 73 -8.10 7.52 1.05
CA ILE A 73 -8.23 8.09 -0.31
C ILE A 73 -7.88 7.05 -1.38
N ASP A 74 -6.83 6.27 -1.13
CA ASP A 74 -6.37 5.28 -2.09
C ASP A 74 -7.30 4.03 -2.07
N SER A 75 -8.15 3.86 -1.05
CA SER A 75 -9.21 2.84 -1.06
C SER A 75 -10.34 3.26 -2.02
N SER A 76 -10.53 2.47 -3.07
CA SER A 76 -11.44 2.78 -4.17
C SER A 76 -12.26 1.57 -4.62
N SER A 77 -12.21 0.48 -3.85
CA SER A 77 -12.76 -0.81 -4.25
C SER A 77 -13.99 -1.16 -3.43
N SER A 78 -15.04 -1.60 -4.10
CA SER A 78 -16.19 -2.22 -3.42
C SER A 78 -15.86 -3.57 -2.78
N GLU A 79 -14.75 -4.20 -3.18
CA GLU A 79 -14.32 -5.47 -2.62
C GLU A 79 -13.56 -5.26 -1.31
N LYS A 80 -14.09 -5.84 -0.23
CA LYS A 80 -13.45 -5.85 1.08
C LYS A 80 -12.56 -7.09 1.18
N ILE A 81 -11.32 -6.89 1.59
CA ILE A 81 -10.47 -7.97 2.06
C ILE A 81 -10.85 -8.30 3.50
N ASN A 82 -10.99 -9.58 3.77
CA ASN A 82 -11.00 -10.11 5.12
C ASN A 82 -9.66 -10.80 5.35
N ILE A 83 -8.83 -10.25 6.23
CA ILE A 83 -7.54 -10.84 6.60
C ILE A 83 -7.69 -11.51 7.96
N SER A 84 -7.30 -12.78 8.04
CA SER A 84 -7.29 -13.49 9.32
C SER A 84 -6.08 -13.10 10.16
N ASP A 85 -6.18 -13.22 11.49
CA ASP A 85 -5.04 -13.00 12.40
C ASP A 85 -3.83 -13.87 12.01
N LYS A 86 -4.09 -15.12 11.61
CA LYS A 86 -3.04 -16.04 11.17
C LYS A 86 -2.33 -15.55 9.90
N GLU A 87 -3.08 -15.02 8.95
CA GLU A 87 -2.50 -14.45 7.74
C GLU A 87 -1.69 -13.19 8.08
N LEU A 88 -2.18 -12.34 8.99
CA LEU A 88 -1.46 -11.16 9.45
C LEU A 88 -0.14 -11.52 10.16
N GLU A 89 -0.16 -12.53 11.05
CA GLU A 89 1.05 -13.08 11.66
C GLU A 89 2.05 -13.55 10.60
N ASN A 90 1.58 -14.26 9.58
CA ASN A 90 2.45 -14.75 8.51
C ASN A 90 3.05 -13.60 7.69
N ILE A 91 2.28 -12.54 7.42
CA ILE A 91 2.79 -11.32 6.79
C ILE A 91 3.91 -10.72 7.64
N LEU A 92 3.68 -10.52 8.94
CA LEU A 92 4.67 -9.95 9.85
C LEU A 92 5.95 -10.81 9.90
N ALA A 93 5.80 -12.14 10.00
CA ALA A 93 6.94 -13.07 9.99
C ALA A 93 7.71 -13.08 8.66
N SER A 94 7.04 -12.76 7.54
CA SER A 94 7.68 -12.69 6.22
C SER A 94 8.57 -11.46 6.03
N ILE A 95 8.45 -10.44 6.89
CA ILE A 95 9.25 -9.21 6.87
C ILE A 95 10.49 -9.45 7.75
N ASN A 96 11.45 -10.21 7.19
CA ASN A 96 12.69 -10.55 7.87
C ASN A 96 13.91 -10.19 7.01
N SER A 97 15.11 -10.32 7.57
CA SER A 97 16.36 -9.92 6.90
C SER A 97 16.61 -10.61 5.56
N GLU A 98 16.10 -11.81 5.34
CA GLU A 98 16.25 -12.55 4.08
C GLU A 98 15.42 -11.92 2.96
N SER A 99 14.34 -11.21 3.31
CA SER A 99 13.48 -10.50 2.36
C SER A 99 14.02 -9.12 1.93
N PHE A 100 15.14 -8.67 2.52
CA PHE A 100 15.65 -7.31 2.35
C PHE A 100 16.68 -7.22 1.22
N ILE A 101 16.33 -6.46 0.19
CA ILE A 101 17.21 -6.17 -0.95
C ILE A 101 17.78 -4.77 -0.74
N LYS A 102 19.08 -4.69 -0.42
CA LYS A 102 19.78 -3.40 -0.32
C LYS A 102 19.69 -2.65 -1.66
N LYS A 103 19.41 -1.36 -1.60
CA LYS A 103 19.49 -0.43 -2.74
C LYS A 103 20.37 0.76 -2.37
N ASP A 104 20.89 1.42 -3.39
CA ASP A 104 21.56 2.70 -3.22
C ASP A 104 20.51 3.76 -2.84
N ALA A 105 20.76 4.44 -1.73
CA ALA A 105 19.95 5.58 -1.35
C ALA A 105 20.39 6.79 -2.19
N VAL A 106 19.44 7.49 -2.81
CA VAL A 106 19.70 8.76 -3.52
C VAL A 106 20.11 9.87 -2.54
N GLY A 107 19.74 9.72 -1.26
CA GLY A 107 20.08 10.63 -0.16
C GLY A 107 20.84 9.94 0.97
N LEU A 108 20.74 10.52 2.16
CA LEU A 108 21.39 9.99 3.35
C LEU A 108 20.79 8.66 3.80
N GLY A 109 21.65 7.75 4.28
CA GLY A 109 21.25 6.49 4.87
C GLY A 109 21.39 5.29 3.94
N LYS A 110 20.77 4.18 4.34
CA LYS A 110 20.71 2.92 3.60
C LYS A 110 19.24 2.61 3.34
N TYR A 111 18.93 2.33 2.09
CA TYR A 111 17.58 1.95 1.69
C TYR A 111 17.53 0.44 1.44
N TYR A 112 16.50 -0.21 1.96
CA TYR A 112 16.23 -1.62 1.71
C TYR A 112 14.85 -1.74 1.10
N LYS A 113 14.72 -2.52 0.03
CA LYS A 113 13.42 -2.94 -0.50
C LYS A 113 13.04 -4.27 0.13
N ILE A 114 11.81 -4.40 0.59
CA ILE A 114 11.21 -5.68 0.98
C ILE A 114 10.43 -6.22 -0.22
N SER A 115 10.61 -7.48 -0.57
CA SER A 115 9.83 -8.13 -1.63
C SER A 115 9.74 -9.63 -1.36
N ASN A 116 8.55 -10.11 -1.05
CA ASN A 116 8.30 -11.53 -0.74
C ASN A 116 6.96 -12.00 -1.36
N SER A 117 6.51 -13.20 -1.04
CA SER A 117 5.24 -13.74 -1.54
C SER A 117 4.03 -12.89 -1.11
N TYR A 118 4.06 -12.33 0.08
CA TYR A 118 2.96 -11.55 0.66
C TYR A 118 2.87 -10.13 0.14
N GLY A 119 3.98 -9.49 -0.19
CA GLY A 119 3.97 -8.04 -0.38
C GLY A 119 5.27 -7.42 -0.83
N ASN A 120 5.24 -6.09 -0.86
CA ASN A 120 6.39 -5.25 -1.13
C ASN A 120 6.46 -4.13 -0.10
N GLY A 121 7.67 -3.67 0.20
CA GLY A 121 7.87 -2.63 1.18
C GLY A 121 9.23 -1.97 1.04
N HIS A 122 9.53 -1.09 1.98
CA HIS A 122 10.85 -0.48 2.09
C HIS A 122 11.21 -0.13 3.52
N ILE A 123 12.51 -0.01 3.78
CA ILE A 123 13.08 0.41 5.05
C ILE A 123 14.16 1.44 4.77
N LEU A 124 14.07 2.58 5.46
CA LEU A 124 15.12 3.58 5.51
C LEU A 124 15.87 3.47 6.83
N ILE A 125 17.19 3.29 6.77
CA ILE A 125 18.07 3.24 7.94
C ILE A 125 19.08 4.38 7.86
N TYR A 126 19.18 5.18 8.91
CA TYR A 126 20.18 6.25 9.03
C TYR A 126 21.00 6.08 10.32
N LYS A 127 22.33 6.11 10.21
CA LYS A 127 23.25 5.89 11.35
C LYS A 127 22.86 4.68 12.22
N ASN A 128 22.57 3.54 11.58
CA ASN A 128 22.15 2.29 12.20
C ASN A 128 20.80 2.33 12.95
N ASN A 129 20.02 3.39 12.81
CA ASN A 129 18.66 3.48 13.32
C ASN A 129 17.67 3.38 12.16
N MET A 130 16.67 2.51 12.28
CA MET A 130 15.51 2.56 11.38
C MET A 130 14.89 3.96 11.51
N VAL A 131 14.53 4.57 10.39
CA VAL A 131 13.80 5.85 10.35
C VAL A 131 12.32 5.56 10.12
N HIS A 132 12.05 4.76 9.09
CA HIS A 132 10.72 4.37 8.67
C HIS A 132 10.80 3.04 7.91
N ALA A 133 9.80 2.19 8.14
CA ALA A 133 9.55 0.98 7.39
C ALA A 133 8.09 0.98 6.94
N SER A 134 7.86 0.64 5.69
CA SER A 134 6.52 0.42 5.15
C SER A 134 6.44 -0.92 4.44
N PHE A 135 5.25 -1.53 4.45
CA PHE A 135 4.96 -2.76 3.73
C PHE A 135 3.50 -2.78 3.28
N PHE A 136 3.27 -3.21 2.05
CA PHE A 136 1.95 -3.35 1.45
C PHE A 136 1.75 -4.79 1.00
N LYS A 137 0.64 -5.40 1.44
CA LYS A 137 0.22 -6.71 0.95
C LYS A 137 -0.09 -6.62 -0.54
N LYS A 138 0.36 -7.61 -1.31
CA LYS A 138 -0.09 -7.80 -2.69
C LYS A 138 -1.58 -8.12 -2.66
N ILE A 139 -2.32 -7.38 -3.47
CA ILE A 139 -3.69 -7.77 -3.82
C ILE A 139 -3.55 -8.95 -4.76
N GLU A 140 -4.14 -10.09 -4.38
CA GLU A 140 -4.29 -11.19 -5.33
C GLU A 140 -5.24 -10.69 -6.41
N ASN A 141 -4.76 -10.55 -7.64
CA ASN A 141 -5.68 -10.49 -8.75
C ASN A 141 -6.45 -11.81 -8.72
N PRO A 142 -7.79 -11.81 -8.81
CA PRO A 142 -8.55 -13.06 -8.89
C PRO A 142 -7.89 -13.89 -9.97
N THR A 143 -7.42 -15.07 -9.60
CA THR A 143 -6.79 -16.01 -10.53
C THR A 143 -7.78 -16.17 -11.67
N VAL A 144 -7.46 -15.62 -12.85
CA VAL A 144 -8.25 -15.94 -14.03
C VAL A 144 -8.09 -17.44 -14.18
N ASN A 145 -9.15 -18.17 -13.86
CA ASN A 145 -9.09 -19.61 -13.81
C ASN A 145 -8.66 -20.07 -15.20
N ASN A 146 -7.46 -20.64 -15.34
CA ASN A 146 -6.88 -20.97 -16.65
C ASN A 146 -7.77 -21.96 -17.43
N GLU A 147 -8.70 -22.63 -16.75
CA GLU A 147 -9.76 -23.44 -17.35
C GLU A 147 -10.77 -22.61 -18.16
N ILE A 148 -11.10 -21.39 -17.74
CA ILE A 148 -11.98 -20.48 -18.48
C ILE A 148 -11.28 -20.00 -19.76
N ILE A 149 -9.98 -19.68 -19.69
CA ILE A 149 -9.20 -19.30 -20.89
C ILE A 149 -9.10 -20.48 -21.87
N LYS A 150 -8.87 -21.71 -21.39
CA LYS A 150 -8.88 -22.90 -22.25
C LYS A 150 -10.23 -23.13 -22.93
N ASN A 151 -11.34 -22.94 -22.21
CA ASN A 151 -12.69 -23.09 -22.78
C ASN A 151 -13.03 -22.01 -23.81
N ILE A 152 -12.56 -20.77 -23.62
CA ILE A 152 -12.73 -19.68 -24.60
C ILE A 152 -11.88 -19.91 -25.86
N GLN A 153 -10.66 -20.46 -25.69
CA GLN A 153 -9.79 -20.79 -26.82
C GLN A 153 -10.30 -21.98 -27.64
N ASN A 154 -10.84 -23.02 -26.99
CA ASN A 154 -11.42 -24.17 -27.69
C ASN A 154 -12.71 -23.82 -28.45
N ASN A 155 -13.56 -22.94 -27.92
CA ASN A 155 -14.80 -22.53 -28.61
C ASN A 155 -14.57 -21.64 -29.84
N LYS A 156 -13.40 -21.03 -30.00
CA LYS A 156 -13.04 -20.32 -31.24
C LYS A 156 -12.64 -21.26 -32.39
N GLN A 157 -12.38 -22.54 -32.10
CA GLN A 157 -11.93 -23.51 -33.09
C GLN A 157 -13.07 -24.36 -33.67
N THR A 158 -14.30 -24.22 -33.14
CA THR A 158 -15.50 -24.95 -33.59
C THR A 158 -16.43 -24.11 -34.48
N ILE A 159 -16.01 -22.91 -34.89
CA ILE A 159 -16.74 -22.09 -35.88
C ILE A 159 -15.84 -21.94 -37.11
N CYS A 160 -15.78 -22.99 -37.91
CA CYS A 160 -15.38 -23.00 -39.32
C CYS A 160 -16.21 -24.08 -40.03
#